data_AF-A0A3N7HHI4-F1
#
_entry.id   AF-A0A3N7HHI4-F1
#
_cell.length_a   1.000
_cell.length_b   1.000
_cell.length_c   1.000
_cell.angle_alpha   90.00
_cell.angle_beta   90.00
_cell.angle_gamma   90.00
#
_symmetry.space_group_name_H-M   'P 1'
#
loop_
_entity.id
_entity.type
_entity.pdbx_description
1 polymer ?
#
loop_
_entity_poly.entity_id
_entity_poly.type
_entity_poly.pdbx_seq_one_letter_code
_entity_poly.pdbx_strand_id
1 'polypeptide(L)'
;MKTQITLLLGAILLIGAAVFYFGENESHLRGETLLATMEPVISGKDAEKAMVAKAIIGNYTETRQIAAMWSGLYWGFAWAAAILGALSGLILKLESIIQDEKVKKDVAALFTVAAAIMITVSTGGDFQRKWQANRAAAAGIEHLGYEFLSKQGENPRQYFDKLSELLMQRHMAILGTSDKRVAPNAQAASGAK
;
A
#
# COMPACT_ATOMS: atom_id res chain seq x y z
N MET A 1 24.65 -10.87 -28.29
CA MET A 1 23.20 -10.55 -28.34
C MET A 1 22.33 -11.56 -27.61
N LYS A 2 22.35 -12.86 -27.95
CA LYS A 2 21.49 -13.89 -27.29
C LYS A 2 21.65 -13.93 -25.76
N THR A 3 22.89 -13.98 -25.25
CA THR A 3 23.18 -14.06 -23.80
C THR A 3 22.69 -12.86 -23.00
N GLN A 4 22.61 -11.68 -23.62
CA GLN A 4 22.16 -10.46 -22.96
C GLN A 4 20.64 -10.39 -22.85
N ILE A 5 19.94 -10.82 -23.89
CA ILE A 5 18.49 -10.97 -23.87
C ILE A 5 18.08 -12.01 -22.81
N THR A 6 18.86 -13.09 -22.65
CA THR A 6 18.62 -14.11 -21.62
C THR A 6 18.80 -13.56 -20.19
N LEU A 7 19.83 -12.75 -19.93
CA LEU A 7 20.03 -12.12 -18.62
C LEU A 7 18.93 -11.13 -18.28
N LEU A 8 18.48 -10.36 -19.27
CA LEU A 8 17.42 -9.36 -19.12
C LEU A 8 16.06 -10.02 -18.86
N LEU A 9 15.73 -11.07 -19.61
CA LEU A 9 14.54 -11.90 -19.36
C LEU A 9 14.60 -12.62 -18.01
N GLY A 10 15.79 -13.12 -17.61
CA GLY A 10 15.99 -13.74 -16.31
C GLY A 10 15.78 -12.78 -15.15
N ALA A 11 16.28 -11.54 -15.26
CA ALA A 11 16.05 -10.50 -14.26
C ALA A 11 14.57 -10.09 -14.18
N ILE A 12 13.88 -9.93 -15.31
CA ILE A 12 12.44 -9.64 -15.34
C ILE A 12 11.63 -10.78 -14.71
N LEU A 13 11.97 -12.03 -15.02
CA LEU A 13 11.32 -13.21 -14.42
C LEU A 13 11.56 -13.31 -12.92
N LEU A 14 12.78 -13.02 -12.44
CA LEU A 14 13.09 -13.01 -11.01
C LEU A 14 12.36 -11.90 -10.27
N ILE A 15 12.24 -10.71 -10.86
CA ILE A 15 11.45 -9.61 -10.30
C ILE A 15 9.96 -10.01 -10.26
N GLY A 16 9.43 -10.59 -11.35
CA GLY A 16 8.06 -11.07 -11.39
C GLY A 16 7.79 -12.17 -10.35
N ALA A 17 8.71 -13.11 -10.20
CA ALA A 17 8.62 -14.18 -9.20
C ALA A 17 8.75 -13.65 -7.76
N ALA A 18 9.61 -12.67 -7.50
CA ALA A 18 9.71 -12.04 -6.19
C ALA A 18 8.44 -11.26 -5.85
N VAL A 19 7.89 -10.48 -6.79
CA VAL A 19 6.61 -9.78 -6.62
C VAL A 19 5.47 -10.76 -6.35
N PHE A 20 5.43 -11.89 -7.08
CA PHE A 20 4.45 -12.94 -6.88
C PHE A 20 4.59 -13.61 -5.50
N TYR A 21 5.80 -14.03 -5.13
CA TYR A 21 6.11 -14.71 -3.88
C TYR A 21 5.86 -13.83 -2.64
N PHE A 22 6.26 -12.56 -2.70
CA PHE A 22 5.95 -11.60 -1.62
C PHE A 22 4.49 -11.14 -1.63
N GLY A 23 3.78 -11.32 -2.75
CA GLY A 23 2.34 -11.08 -2.83
C GLY A 23 1.48 -12.19 -2.21
N GLU A 24 1.95 -13.44 -2.22
CA GLU A 24 1.20 -14.62 -1.74
C GLU A 24 1.35 -14.91 -0.24
N ASN A 25 2.32 -14.33 0.47
CA ASN A 25 2.51 -14.60 1.90
C ASN A 25 1.49 -13.81 2.76
N GLU A 26 0.25 -14.32 2.81
CA GLU A 26 -0.84 -13.80 3.65
C GLU A 26 -0.60 -14.00 5.16
N SER A 27 0.33 -14.88 5.56
CA SER A 27 0.43 -15.43 6.92
C SER A 27 1.17 -14.58 7.97
N HIS A 28 1.61 -13.35 7.65
CA HIS A 28 2.37 -12.51 8.60
C HIS A 28 1.85 -11.07 8.72
N LEU A 29 0.66 -10.77 8.21
CA LEU A 29 0.08 -9.44 8.32
C LEU A 29 -0.61 -9.30 9.68
N ARG A 30 -0.10 -8.38 10.53
CA ARG A 30 -0.78 -7.88 11.74
C ARG A 30 -2.30 -7.77 11.52
N GLY A 31 -3.12 -8.36 12.38
CA GLY A 31 -4.59 -8.35 12.24
C GLY A 31 -5.30 -9.64 12.59
N GLU A 32 -4.57 -10.76 12.70
CA GLU A 32 -5.12 -12.06 13.11
C GLU A 32 -5.92 -12.00 14.40
N THR A 33 -5.52 -11.13 15.33
CA THR A 33 -6.22 -10.95 16.61
C THR A 33 -7.61 -10.37 16.42
N LEU A 34 -7.81 -9.41 15.51
CA LEU A 34 -9.14 -8.85 15.23
C LEU A 34 -10.03 -9.88 14.51
N LEU A 35 -9.48 -10.59 13.53
CA LEU A 35 -10.17 -11.67 12.84
C LEU A 35 -10.64 -12.76 13.82
N ALA A 36 -9.72 -13.28 14.63
CA ALA A 36 -10.01 -14.33 15.61
C ALA A 36 -11.02 -13.87 16.68
N THR A 37 -10.99 -12.61 17.09
CA THR A 37 -11.91 -12.07 18.11
C THR A 37 -13.30 -11.75 17.56
N MET A 38 -13.43 -11.46 16.26
CA MET A 38 -14.72 -11.24 15.63
C MET A 38 -15.41 -12.52 15.15
N GLU A 39 -14.66 -13.62 14.96
CA GLU A 39 -15.20 -14.91 14.50
C GLU A 39 -16.43 -15.40 15.30
N PRO A 40 -16.46 -15.30 16.65
CA PRO A 40 -17.64 -15.70 17.42
C PRO A 40 -18.87 -14.81 17.16
N VAL A 41 -18.65 -13.53 16.82
CA VAL A 41 -19.74 -12.59 16.51
C VAL A 41 -20.28 -12.84 15.10
N ILE A 42 -19.41 -13.18 14.16
CA ILE A 42 -19.79 -13.53 12.79
C ILE A 42 -20.60 -14.83 12.75
N SER A 43 -20.19 -15.82 13.53
CA SER A 43 -20.87 -17.12 13.66
C SER A 43 -22.05 -17.11 14.64
N GLY A 44 -22.31 -15.95 15.27
CA GLY A 44 -23.38 -15.76 16.23
C GLY A 44 -24.78 -15.78 15.61
N LYS A 45 -25.80 -15.80 16.47
CA LYS A 45 -27.22 -15.82 16.06
C LYS A 45 -27.76 -14.45 15.62
N ASP A 46 -27.09 -13.36 15.98
CA ASP A 46 -27.51 -12.01 15.65
C ASP A 46 -27.03 -11.62 14.25
N ALA A 47 -27.95 -11.66 13.28
CA ALA A 47 -27.67 -11.39 11.88
C ALA A 47 -27.17 -9.96 11.64
N GLU A 48 -27.66 -8.97 12.39
CA GLU A 48 -27.28 -7.57 12.19
C GLU A 48 -25.84 -7.33 12.66
N LYS A 49 -25.50 -7.86 13.84
CA LYS A 49 -24.11 -7.83 14.35
C LYS A 49 -23.15 -8.61 13.48
N ALA A 50 -23.57 -9.78 12.97
CA ALA A 50 -22.75 -10.59 12.07
C ALA A 50 -22.48 -9.85 10.75
N MET A 51 -23.46 -9.14 10.19
CA MET A 51 -23.26 -8.33 8.96
C MET A 51 -22.25 -7.21 9.19
N VAL A 52 -22.37 -6.48 10.30
CA VAL A 52 -21.41 -5.41 10.66
C VAL A 52 -20.00 -5.97 10.85
N ALA A 53 -19.86 -7.06 11.60
CA ALA A 53 -18.57 -7.72 11.83
C ALA A 53 -17.91 -8.15 10.51
N LYS A 54 -18.69 -8.78 9.61
CA LYS A 54 -18.21 -9.15 8.26
C LYS A 54 -17.77 -7.93 7.44
N ALA A 55 -18.54 -6.84 7.50
CA ALA A 55 -18.21 -5.62 6.76
C ALA A 55 -16.92 -4.97 7.30
N ILE A 56 -16.75 -4.89 8.62
CA ILE A 56 -15.54 -4.35 9.25
C ILE A 56 -14.33 -5.20 8.85
N ILE A 57 -14.41 -6.54 9.00
CA ILE A 57 -13.29 -7.42 8.66
C ILE A 57 -12.96 -7.38 7.18
N GLY A 58 -13.96 -7.50 6.30
CA GLY A 58 -13.73 -7.51 4.86
C GLY A 58 -13.04 -6.23 4.38
N ASN A 59 -13.47 -5.07 4.89
CA ASN A 59 -12.82 -3.79 4.55
C ASN A 59 -11.45 -3.64 5.20
N TYR A 60 -11.26 -4.18 6.41
CA TYR A 60 -9.98 -4.18 7.09
C TYR A 60 -8.93 -5.00 6.32
N THR A 61 -9.27 -6.23 5.92
CA THR A 61 -8.37 -7.13 5.19
C THR A 61 -8.03 -6.56 3.82
N GLU A 62 -9.03 -6.10 3.05
CA GLU A 62 -8.83 -5.45 1.76
C GLU A 62 -7.89 -4.25 1.89
N THR A 63 -8.18 -3.33 2.82
CA THR A 63 -7.38 -2.12 2.99
C THR A 63 -5.95 -2.45 3.38
N ARG A 64 -5.74 -3.49 4.19
CA ARG A 64 -4.41 -3.90 4.63
C ARG A 64 -3.61 -4.62 3.55
N GLN A 65 -4.24 -5.47 2.75
CA GLN A 65 -3.63 -6.08 1.57
C GLN A 65 -3.21 -5.01 0.56
N ILE A 66 -4.10 -4.05 0.27
CA ILE A 66 -3.80 -2.92 -0.60
C ILE A 66 -2.65 -2.07 -0.02
N ALA A 67 -2.63 -1.82 1.28
CA ALA A 67 -1.52 -1.11 1.93
C ALA A 67 -0.18 -1.86 1.78
N ALA A 68 -0.18 -3.19 1.92
CA ALA A 68 1.02 -4.02 1.73
C ALA A 68 1.50 -3.97 0.28
N MET A 69 0.58 -4.08 -0.70
CA MET A 69 0.89 -3.95 -2.12
C MET A 69 1.53 -2.60 -2.45
N TRP A 70 0.94 -1.48 -1.99
CA TRP A 70 1.52 -0.16 -2.21
C TRP A 70 2.85 0.02 -1.48
N SER A 71 3.04 -0.59 -0.31
CA SER A 71 4.33 -0.61 0.39
C SER A 71 5.40 -1.32 -0.43
N GLY A 72 5.06 -2.49 -0.99
CA GLY A 72 5.94 -3.26 -1.85
C GLY A 72 6.29 -2.50 -3.13
N LEU A 73 5.32 -1.86 -3.78
CA LEU A 73 5.56 -1.05 -4.97
C LEU A 73 6.41 0.20 -4.68
N TYR A 74 6.05 0.97 -3.65
CA TYR A 74 6.76 2.21 -3.31
C TYR A 74 8.21 1.95 -2.92
N TRP A 75 8.43 1.11 -1.90
CA TRP A 75 9.78 0.79 -1.44
C TRP A 75 10.51 -0.08 -2.45
N GLY A 76 9.85 -1.08 -3.03
CA GLY A 76 10.47 -1.96 -4.03
C GLY A 76 11.02 -1.16 -5.21
N PHE A 77 10.27 -0.20 -5.75
CA PHE A 77 10.76 0.64 -6.85
C PHE A 77 11.88 1.58 -6.41
N ALA A 78 11.80 2.15 -5.19
CA ALA A 78 12.85 3.02 -4.67
C ALA A 78 14.18 2.26 -4.49
N TRP A 79 14.14 1.09 -3.82
CA TRP A 79 15.32 0.26 -3.59
C TRP A 79 15.85 -0.35 -4.89
N ALA A 80 14.98 -0.86 -5.76
CA ALA A 80 15.38 -1.40 -7.05
C ALA A 80 16.05 -0.32 -7.91
N ALA A 81 15.49 0.89 -7.97
CA ALA A 81 16.11 1.98 -8.72
C ALA A 81 17.50 2.35 -8.16
N ALA A 82 17.65 2.41 -6.84
CA ALA A 82 18.95 2.67 -6.21
C ALA A 82 19.98 1.58 -6.57
N ILE A 83 19.58 0.30 -6.51
CA ILE A 83 20.43 -0.84 -6.88
C ILE A 83 20.81 -0.77 -8.37
N LEU A 84 19.85 -0.56 -9.27
CA LEU A 84 20.11 -0.45 -10.71
C LEU A 84 21.02 0.74 -11.04
N GLY A 85 20.82 1.88 -10.37
CA GLY A 85 21.71 3.04 -10.48
C GLY A 85 23.14 2.73 -10.03
N ALA A 86 23.31 2.04 -8.89
CA ALA A 86 24.62 1.62 -8.41
C ALA A 86 25.28 0.58 -9.34
N LEU A 87 24.51 -0.39 -9.85
CA LEU A 87 24.99 -1.41 -10.78
C LEU A 87 25.43 -0.81 -12.12
N SER A 88 24.75 0.22 -12.62
CA SER A 88 25.16 0.96 -13.80
C SER A 88 26.59 1.51 -13.66
N GLY A 89 26.89 2.20 -12.56
CA GLY A 89 28.24 2.69 -12.27
C GLY A 89 29.27 1.58 -12.06
N LEU A 90 28.88 0.49 -11.39
CA LEU A 90 29.76 -0.65 -11.14
C LEU A 90 30.17 -1.36 -12.44
N ILE A 91 29.24 -1.54 -13.37
CA ILE A 91 29.50 -2.17 -14.68
C ILE A 91 30.45 -1.34 -15.51
N LEU A 92 30.34 -0.01 -15.47
CA LEU A 92 31.30 0.87 -16.14
C LEU A 92 32.72 0.66 -15.59
N LYS A 93 32.86 0.47 -14.27
CA LYS A 93 34.15 0.43 -13.59
C LYS A 93 34.82 -0.96 -13.53
N LEU A 94 34.07 -2.06 -13.53
CA LEU A 94 34.64 -3.41 -13.46
C LEU A 94 34.93 -3.95 -14.87
N GLU A 95 36.19 -4.09 -15.23
CA GLU A 95 36.63 -4.68 -16.50
C GLU A 95 36.51 -6.21 -16.52
N SER A 96 36.42 -6.84 -15.35
CA SER A 96 36.31 -8.30 -15.22
C SER A 96 34.94 -8.87 -15.61
N ILE A 97 33.89 -8.04 -15.70
CA ILE A 97 32.51 -8.50 -15.96
C ILE A 97 32.16 -8.48 -17.45
N ILE A 98 32.52 -7.40 -18.17
CA ILE A 98 32.28 -7.26 -19.61
C ILE A 98 33.52 -6.62 -20.23
N GLN A 99 34.18 -7.36 -21.12
CA GLN A 99 35.38 -6.91 -21.84
C GLN A 99 35.06 -6.02 -23.04
N ASP A 100 33.87 -6.18 -23.65
CA ASP A 100 33.42 -5.35 -24.77
C ASP A 100 32.91 -3.99 -24.28
N GLU A 101 33.64 -2.92 -24.63
CA GLU A 101 33.38 -1.56 -24.17
C GLU A 101 32.03 -1.00 -24.68
N LYS A 102 31.58 -1.41 -25.87
CA LYS A 102 30.30 -0.95 -26.43
C LYS A 102 29.15 -1.58 -25.65
N VAL A 103 29.24 -2.88 -25.44
CA VAL A 103 28.25 -3.66 -24.69
C VAL A 103 28.14 -3.19 -23.23
N LYS A 104 29.28 -2.87 -22.61
CA LYS A 104 29.34 -2.33 -21.25
C LYS A 104 28.54 -1.02 -21.12
N LYS A 105 28.70 -0.10 -22.08
CA LYS A 105 27.99 1.19 -22.10
C LYS A 105 26.48 1.00 -22.32
N ASP A 106 26.09 0.12 -23.22
CA ASP A 106 24.68 -0.15 -23.52
C ASP A 106 23.95 -0.73 -22.29
N VAL A 107 24.57 -1.68 -21.57
CA VAL A 107 23.99 -2.29 -20.35
C VAL A 107 23.88 -1.27 -19.21
N ALA A 108 24.91 -0.45 -18.99
CA ALA A 108 24.87 0.60 -17.98
C ALA A 108 23.76 1.64 -18.29
N ALA A 109 23.62 2.03 -19.55
CA ALA A 109 22.54 2.92 -19.99
C ALA A 109 21.16 2.31 -19.69
N LEU A 110 20.97 1.02 -19.98
CA LEU A 110 19.72 0.31 -19.75
C LEU A 110 19.33 0.29 -18.26
N PHE A 111 20.29 0.02 -17.37
CA PHE A 111 20.05 0.09 -15.93
C PHE A 111 19.74 1.50 -15.44
N THR A 112 20.39 2.51 -15.99
CA THR A 112 20.14 3.92 -15.67
C THR A 112 18.73 4.33 -16.08
N VAL A 113 18.31 3.97 -17.29
CA VAL A 113 16.96 4.27 -17.81
C VAL A 113 15.90 3.52 -17.00
N ALA A 114 16.12 2.24 -16.69
CA ALA A 114 15.20 1.46 -15.86
C ALA A 114 15.03 2.07 -14.47
N ALA A 115 16.13 2.48 -13.83
CA ALA A 115 16.10 3.16 -12.54
C ALA A 115 15.30 4.48 -12.61
N ALA A 116 15.55 5.29 -13.65
CA ALA A 116 14.84 6.55 -13.85
C ALA A 116 13.33 6.35 -14.04
N ILE A 117 12.93 5.34 -14.83
CA ILE A 117 11.51 4.99 -15.03
C ILE A 117 10.88 4.55 -13.70
N MET A 118 11.54 3.67 -12.94
CA MET A 118 11.02 3.19 -11.65
C MET A 118 10.79 4.34 -10.65
N ILE A 119 11.76 5.27 -10.53
CA ILE A 119 11.63 6.46 -9.68
C ILE A 119 10.47 7.34 -10.16
N THR A 120 10.38 7.58 -11.47
CA THR A 120 9.36 8.44 -12.07
C THR A 120 7.96 7.87 -11.88
N VAL A 121 7.77 6.57 -12.09
CA VAL A 121 6.48 5.91 -11.89
C VAL A 121 6.10 5.90 -10.40
N SER A 122 7.06 5.63 -9.50
CA SER A 122 6.82 5.62 -8.06
C SER A 122 6.41 6.99 -7.52
N THR A 123 7.09 8.04 -7.98
CA THR A 123 6.84 9.44 -7.56
C THR A 123 5.62 10.06 -8.25
N GLY A 124 5.53 9.94 -9.58
CA GLY A 124 4.42 10.47 -10.37
C GLY A 124 3.09 9.76 -10.13
N GLY A 125 3.11 8.47 -9.76
CA GLY A 125 1.92 7.70 -9.39
C GLY A 125 1.41 7.95 -7.96
N ASP A 126 2.14 8.76 -7.19
CA ASP A 126 1.93 9.09 -5.78
C ASP A 126 1.66 7.87 -4.89
N PHE A 127 2.55 6.88 -5.00
CA PHE A 127 2.40 5.62 -4.27
C PHE A 127 2.52 5.83 -2.76
N GLN A 128 3.29 6.84 -2.34
CA GLN A 128 3.41 7.22 -0.93
C GLN A 128 2.04 7.63 -0.36
N ARG A 129 1.30 8.52 -1.02
CA ARG A 129 -0.03 8.93 -0.53
C ARG A 129 -1.00 7.76 -0.47
N LYS A 130 -1.03 6.91 -1.50
CA LYS A 130 -1.89 5.71 -1.53
C LYS A 130 -1.55 4.75 -0.40
N TRP A 131 -0.26 4.50 -0.16
CA TRP A 131 0.21 3.69 0.94
C TRP A 131 -0.21 4.27 2.31
N GLN A 132 0.00 5.57 2.54
CA GLN A 132 -0.36 6.24 3.79
C GLN A 132 -1.87 6.21 4.04
N ALA A 133 -2.68 6.51 3.02
CA ALA A 133 -4.14 6.52 3.12
C ALA A 133 -4.70 5.14 3.49
N ASN A 134 -4.20 4.07 2.86
CA ASN A 134 -4.63 2.71 3.19
C ASN A 134 -4.17 2.29 4.59
N ARG A 135 -2.95 2.63 5.02
CA ARG A 135 -2.50 2.33 6.39
C ARG A 135 -3.33 3.04 7.46
N ALA A 136 -3.65 4.31 7.24
CA ALA A 136 -4.47 5.08 8.15
C ALA A 136 -5.89 4.52 8.24
N ALA A 137 -6.49 4.19 7.09
CA ALA A 137 -7.81 3.58 7.03
C ALA A 137 -7.83 2.19 7.70
N ALA A 138 -6.83 1.33 7.46
CA ALA A 138 -6.74 0.03 8.12
C ALA A 138 -6.67 0.16 9.65
N ALA A 139 -5.87 1.10 10.17
CA ALA A 139 -5.81 1.37 11.61
C ALA A 139 -7.14 1.91 12.17
N GLY A 140 -7.84 2.77 11.41
CA GLY A 140 -9.16 3.27 11.77
C GLY A 140 -10.23 2.17 11.83
N ILE A 141 -10.23 1.27 10.84
CA ILE A 141 -11.16 0.13 10.78
C ILE A 141 -10.83 -0.89 11.89
N GLU A 142 -9.54 -1.11 12.17
CA GLU A 142 -9.09 -1.97 13.28
C GLU A 142 -9.59 -1.43 14.63
N HIS A 143 -9.44 -0.14 14.87
CA HIS A 143 -9.99 0.52 16.05
C HIS A 143 -11.52 0.43 16.11
N LEU A 144 -12.21 0.65 14.99
CA LEU A 144 -13.67 0.51 14.90
C LEU A 144 -14.12 -0.91 15.27
N GLY A 145 -13.35 -1.92 14.83
CA GLY A 145 -13.60 -3.32 15.16
C GLY A 145 -13.44 -3.63 16.65
N TYR A 146 -12.42 -3.09 17.29
CA TYR A 146 -12.26 -3.21 18.74
C TYR A 146 -13.35 -2.43 19.51
N GLU A 147 -13.76 -1.26 19.03
CA GLU A 147 -14.89 -0.52 19.62
C GLU A 147 -16.17 -1.36 19.56
N PHE A 148 -16.46 -1.94 18.39
CA PHE A 148 -17.60 -2.83 18.17
C PHE A 148 -17.60 -4.02 19.13
N LEU A 149 -16.45 -4.68 19.29
CA LEU A 149 -16.29 -5.79 20.23
C LEU A 149 -16.46 -5.35 21.69
N SER A 150 -15.87 -4.21 22.07
CA SER A 150 -15.93 -3.69 23.45
C SER A 150 -17.36 -3.34 23.88
N LYS A 151 -18.18 -2.84 22.96
CA LYS A 151 -19.59 -2.48 23.17
C LYS A 151 -20.55 -3.61 22.81
N GLN A 152 -20.05 -4.84 22.59
CA GLN A 152 -20.85 -6.02 22.24
C GLN A 152 -21.78 -5.82 21.03
N GLY A 153 -21.38 -4.94 20.11
CA GLY A 153 -22.17 -4.58 18.92
C GLY A 153 -23.48 -3.84 19.21
N GLU A 154 -23.57 -3.07 20.30
CA GLU A 154 -24.69 -2.17 20.54
C GLU A 154 -24.87 -1.15 19.39
N ASN A 155 -26.09 -0.99 18.89
CA ASN A 155 -26.43 -0.13 17.74
C ASN A 155 -25.61 -0.43 16.47
N PRO A 156 -25.77 -1.62 15.85
CA PRO A 156 -24.96 -2.06 14.70
C PRO A 156 -24.92 -1.05 13.55
N ARG A 157 -26.04 -0.37 13.27
CA ARG A 157 -26.14 0.63 12.19
C ARG A 157 -25.13 1.77 12.29
N GLN A 158 -24.83 2.23 13.51
CA GLN A 158 -23.86 3.32 13.72
C GLN A 158 -22.45 2.92 13.27
N TYR A 159 -22.12 1.62 13.29
CA TYR A 159 -20.82 1.14 12.82
C TYR A 159 -20.74 1.12 11.30
N PHE A 160 -21.85 0.94 10.57
CA PHE A 160 -21.85 1.12 9.12
C PHE A 160 -21.59 2.57 8.75
N ASP A 161 -22.18 3.52 9.45
CA ASP A 161 -21.95 4.95 9.21
C ASP A 161 -20.48 5.33 9.47
N LYS A 162 -19.92 4.88 10.60
CA LYS A 162 -18.50 5.07 10.92
C LYS A 162 -17.58 4.39 9.90
N LEU A 163 -17.90 3.17 9.47
CA LEU A 163 -17.14 2.46 8.45
C LEU A 163 -17.19 3.22 7.11
N SER A 164 -18.35 3.72 6.73
CA SER A 164 -18.53 4.54 5.53
C SER A 164 -17.70 5.82 5.58
N GLU A 165 -17.67 6.52 6.72
CA GLU A 165 -16.85 7.71 6.91
C GLU A 165 -15.35 7.40 6.76
N LEU A 166 -14.87 6.30 7.36
CA LEU A 166 -13.48 5.86 7.20
C LEU A 166 -13.12 5.53 5.74
N LEU A 167 -14.01 4.85 5.02
CA LEU A 167 -13.81 4.52 3.61
C LEU A 167 -13.85 5.78 2.74
N MET A 168 -14.73 6.74 3.03
CA MET A 168 -14.77 8.02 2.32
C MET A 168 -13.48 8.80 2.57
N GLN A 169 -13.01 8.88 3.82
CA GLN A 169 -11.73 9.50 4.17
C GLN A 169 -10.56 8.84 3.43
N ARG A 170 -10.55 7.50 3.33
CA ARG A 170 -9.56 6.74 2.52
C ARG A 170 -9.57 7.19 1.07
N HIS A 171 -10.74 7.24 0.43
CA HIS A 171 -10.88 7.63 -0.97
C HIS A 171 -10.43 9.07 -1.21
N MET A 172 -10.86 10.00 -0.36
CA MET A 172 -10.48 11.42 -0.46
C MET A 172 -8.98 11.63 -0.27
N ALA A 173 -8.37 10.92 0.69
CA ALA A 173 -6.93 10.94 0.89
C ALA A 173 -6.17 10.37 -0.31
N ILE A 174 -6.66 9.29 -0.93
CA ILE A 174 -6.05 8.71 -2.16
C ILE A 174 -6.10 9.72 -3.33
N LEU A 175 -7.24 10.38 -3.51
CA LEU A 175 -7.45 11.38 -4.55
C LEU A 175 -6.64 12.66 -4.32
N GLY A 176 -6.12 12.87 -3.11
CA GLY A 176 -5.40 14.09 -2.74
C GLY A 176 -6.34 15.29 -2.53
N THR A 177 -7.65 15.07 -2.54
CA THR A 177 -8.65 16.08 -2.19
C THR A 177 -8.87 15.99 -0.68
N SER A 178 -8.15 16.78 0.10
CA SER A 178 -8.49 16.93 1.52
C SER A 178 -9.91 17.52 1.59
N ASP A 179 -10.84 16.82 2.25
CA ASP A 179 -12.10 17.42 2.66
C ASP A 179 -11.74 18.54 3.65
N LYS A 180 -11.62 19.77 3.16
CA LYS A 180 -11.64 20.97 4.01
C LYS A 180 -13.04 21.03 4.60
N ARG A 181 -13.34 20.21 5.61
CA ARG A 181 -14.37 20.57 6.58
C ARG A 181 -13.89 21.87 7.23
N VAL A 182 -14.36 22.99 6.67
CA VAL A 182 -14.36 24.29 7.32
C VAL A 182 -15.00 24.04 8.69
N ALA A 183 -14.21 24.15 9.75
CA ALA A 183 -14.73 24.13 11.10
C ALA A 183 -15.84 25.20 11.19
N PRO A 184 -17.10 24.84 11.46
CA PRO A 184 -18.11 25.84 11.69
C PRO A 184 -17.81 26.48 13.05
N ASN A 185 -17.73 27.81 13.04
CA ASN A 185 -17.69 28.72 14.19
C ASN A 185 -16.32 29.18 14.69
N ALA A 186 -15.74 30.15 13.96
CA ALA A 186 -14.87 31.18 14.54
C ALA A 186 -15.14 32.59 13.97
N GLN A 187 -16.33 32.84 13.41
CA GLN A 187 -16.71 34.17 12.85
C GLN A 187 -18.01 34.77 13.43
N ALA A 188 -18.54 34.22 14.53
CA ALA A 188 -19.71 34.79 15.22
C ALA A 188 -19.36 35.68 16.43
N ALA A 189 -18.11 36.16 16.56
CA ALA A 189 -17.66 36.92 17.74
C ALA A 189 -16.85 38.20 17.43
N SER A 190 -17.00 38.80 16.25
CA SER A 190 -16.43 40.15 15.97
C SER A 190 -17.44 41.16 15.41
N GLY A 191 -18.72 40.99 15.74
CA GLY A 191 -19.80 41.92 15.38
C GLY A 191 -20.51 42.47 16.62
N ALA A 192 -19.75 43.03 17.56
CA ALA A 192 -20.28 43.81 18.66
C ALA A 192 -19.25 44.85 19.12
N LYS A 193 -19.17 45.95 18.37
CA LYS A 193 -18.80 47.28 18.86
C LYS A 193 -19.58 48.31 18.08
#